data_AF-A0A3D2X5W3-F1
#
_entry.id   AF-A0A3D2X5W3-F1
#
_cell.length_a   1.000
_cell.length_b   1.000
_cell.length_c   1.000
_cell.angle_alpha   90.00
_cell.angle_beta   90.00
_cell.angle_gamma   90.00
#
_symmetry.space_group_name_H-M   'P 1'
#
loop_
_entity.id
_entity.type
_entity.pdbx_description
1 polymer ?
#
loop_
_entity_poly.entity_id
_entity_poly.type
_entity_poly.pdbx_seq_one_letter_code
_entity_poly.pdbx_strand_id
1 'polypeptide(L)'
;MKIWYKKSILSAICLLLGFLLMNIPSINSMAASATIKIEVPNDEVDKGEEFKITIVIASDSILGDFEGYLSYNAEIIEFISGPSCVSGGNGMLRFMDTNASSSDGERRYVLRFKALEVGNCQLLMTGNPIAYEFETGDPMSVSAYSGSVTIRAKEAASKNTNLAMLKVSPGTLTPSFKSTVKEYSIMVGPETEKIIISAIPEDTAATVGISGNDALKIGNNTIVITVTAQSGNTDEYRIQVLKEESNQQVEEIPNEGGDSPNLKAVRDAGKTTIFGQFKYTVVSDDSNIIIPKGYVKSSILVDGCTIPIYQKKDSLKEDYLLMILENQFGNTSLYRYDRTEKTIQLYTEQSITEREDISPVTSNNLELKVQKKEFEEKISQLTIVIIVLCGICAILLIGIVRLMLRMKTNQEDDLF
;
A
#
# COMPACT_ATOMS: atom_id res chain seq x y z
N MET A 1 57.13 -7.51 80.33
CA MET A 1 56.37 -6.30 79.93
C MET A 1 56.87 -5.65 78.62
N LYS A 2 58.17 -5.56 78.34
CA LYS A 2 58.73 -4.92 77.11
C LYS A 2 58.41 -5.60 75.76
N ILE A 3 58.20 -6.92 75.72
CA ILE A 3 57.96 -7.66 74.46
C ILE A 3 56.49 -7.53 73.98
N TRP A 4 55.57 -7.37 74.93
CA TRP A 4 54.15 -7.22 74.64
C TRP A 4 53.83 -5.83 74.05
N TYR A 5 54.51 -4.80 74.55
CA TYR A 5 54.37 -3.42 74.07
C TYR A 5 54.88 -3.24 72.62
N LYS A 6 55.97 -3.92 72.24
CA LYS A 6 56.50 -3.88 70.85
C LYS A 6 55.57 -4.56 69.83
N LYS A 7 54.93 -5.68 70.20
CA LYS A 7 53.95 -6.36 69.32
C LYS A 7 52.66 -5.56 69.18
N SER A 8 52.21 -4.89 70.25
CA SER A 8 51.04 -4.03 70.23
C SER A 8 51.25 -2.75 69.39
N ILE A 9 52.43 -2.12 69.48
CA ILE A 9 52.80 -0.98 68.63
C ILE A 9 52.93 -1.37 67.16
N LEU A 10 53.57 -2.51 66.85
CA LEU A 10 53.70 -2.98 65.48
C LEU A 10 52.33 -3.32 64.87
N SER A 11 51.44 -3.92 65.64
CA SER A 11 50.05 -4.18 65.23
C SER A 11 49.25 -2.89 65.03
N ALA A 12 49.45 -1.87 65.88
CA ALA A 12 48.81 -0.58 65.75
C ALA A 12 49.32 0.19 64.52
N ILE A 13 50.62 0.12 64.22
CA ILE A 13 51.21 0.72 63.01
C ILE A 13 50.72 0.00 61.76
N CYS A 14 50.63 -1.33 61.75
CA CYS A 14 50.07 -2.09 60.62
C CYS A 14 48.58 -1.77 60.40
N LEU A 15 47.79 -1.60 61.47
CA LEU A 15 46.39 -1.17 61.38
C LEU A 15 46.27 0.27 60.87
N LEU A 16 47.14 1.18 61.32
CA LEU A 16 47.16 2.57 60.87
C LEU A 16 47.60 2.68 59.40
N LEU A 17 48.59 1.90 58.96
CA LEU A 17 49.01 1.81 57.56
C LEU A 17 47.92 1.20 56.68
N GLY A 18 47.21 0.17 57.18
CA GLY A 18 46.06 -0.43 56.49
C GLY A 18 44.92 0.58 56.31
N PHE A 19 44.63 1.39 57.33
CA PHE A 19 43.62 2.45 57.25
C PHE A 19 44.03 3.60 56.31
N LEU A 20 45.34 3.89 56.22
CA LEU A 20 45.91 4.89 55.31
C LEU A 20 45.85 4.42 53.84
N LEU A 21 46.01 3.12 53.58
CA LEU A 21 45.89 2.51 52.24
C LEU A 21 44.43 2.34 51.78
N MET A 22 43.47 2.30 52.71
CA MET A 22 42.04 2.23 52.40
C MET A 22 41.40 3.58 52.01
N ASN A 23 42.14 4.68 52.11
CA ASN A 23 41.68 6.04 51.76
C ASN A 23 42.37 6.62 50.52
N ILE A 24 42.98 5.78 49.67
CA ILE A 24 43.41 6.24 48.35
C ILE A 24 42.13 6.42 47.53
N PRO A 25 41.74 7.66 47.13
CA PRO A 25 40.60 7.83 46.25
C PRO A 25 40.86 7.00 44.99
N SER A 26 39.92 6.14 44.64
CA SER A 26 39.91 5.47 43.35
C SER A 26 39.90 6.56 42.27
N ILE A 27 41.04 6.77 41.62
CA ILE A 27 41.12 7.60 40.42
C ILE A 27 40.44 6.76 39.34
N ASN A 28 39.21 7.14 38.97
CA ASN A 28 38.61 6.60 37.76
C ASN A 28 39.46 7.10 36.59
N SER A 29 40.26 6.20 36.00
CA SER A 29 40.91 6.47 34.72
C SER A 29 39.83 6.49 33.65
N MET A 30 39.37 7.66 33.25
CA MET A 30 38.47 7.81 32.12
C MET A 30 39.34 7.83 30.86
N ALA A 31 39.45 6.69 30.17
CA ALA A 31 40.04 6.65 28.85
C ALA A 31 38.94 6.94 27.82
N ALA A 32 39.20 7.84 26.88
CA ALA A 32 38.29 8.09 25.76
C ALA A 32 38.04 6.79 24.98
N SER A 33 36.80 6.64 24.51
CA SER A 33 36.37 5.44 23.81
C SER A 33 35.71 5.77 22.49
N ALA A 34 35.82 4.86 21.53
CA ALA A 34 35.16 4.95 20.25
C ALA A 34 34.45 3.62 19.90
N THR A 35 33.36 3.72 19.16
CA THR A 35 32.58 2.57 18.68
C THR A 35 32.45 2.67 17.17
N ILE A 36 32.76 1.59 16.45
CA ILE A 36 32.56 1.52 15.01
C ILE A 36 31.26 0.76 14.71
N LYS A 37 30.40 1.38 13.91
CA LYS A 37 29.17 0.79 13.40
C LYS A 37 29.26 0.71 11.87
N ILE A 38 28.97 -0.46 11.33
CA ILE A 38 28.87 -0.68 9.89
C ILE A 38 27.39 -0.61 9.52
N GLU A 39 26.96 0.50 8.93
CA GLU A 39 25.59 0.70 8.46
C GLU A 39 25.48 0.22 7.01
N VAL A 40 24.67 -0.81 6.79
CA VAL A 40 24.32 -1.35 5.47
C VAL A 40 22.89 -0.90 5.09
N PRO A 41 22.49 -1.01 3.82
CA PRO A 41 21.10 -0.77 3.43
C PRO A 41 20.13 -1.67 4.22
N ASN A 42 18.94 -1.16 4.53
CA ASN A 42 17.92 -1.92 5.28
C ASN A 42 17.32 -3.08 4.47
N ASP A 43 17.40 -2.99 3.13
CA ASP A 43 16.91 -3.99 2.20
C ASP A 43 18.06 -4.86 1.67
N GLU A 44 17.76 -6.09 1.25
CA GLU A 44 18.69 -6.93 0.52
C GLU A 44 19.05 -6.29 -0.82
N VAL A 45 20.30 -6.44 -1.25
CA VAL A 45 20.79 -5.83 -2.50
C VAL A 45 20.68 -6.83 -3.64
N ASP A 46 20.13 -6.43 -4.79
CA ASP A 46 20.07 -7.32 -5.95
C ASP A 46 21.44 -7.46 -6.63
N LYS A 47 21.75 -8.66 -7.11
CA LYS A 47 22.93 -8.91 -7.95
C LYS A 47 23.01 -7.90 -9.11
N GLY A 48 24.16 -7.24 -9.23
CA GLY A 48 24.45 -6.23 -10.25
C GLY A 48 24.19 -4.79 -9.82
N GLU A 49 23.52 -4.55 -8.69
CA GLU A 49 23.24 -3.19 -8.20
C GLU A 49 24.43 -2.53 -7.51
N GLU A 50 24.49 -1.20 -7.58
CA GLU A 50 25.39 -0.39 -6.76
C GLU A 50 24.69 0.06 -5.49
N PHE A 51 25.38 -0.03 -4.35
CA PHE A 51 24.85 0.32 -3.05
C PHE A 51 25.91 0.99 -2.17
N LYS A 52 25.49 1.49 -1.00
CA LYS A 52 26.38 2.20 -0.07
C LYS A 52 26.49 1.48 1.25
N ILE A 53 27.70 1.41 1.79
CA ILE A 53 27.98 1.01 3.16
C ILE A 53 28.58 2.22 3.88
N THR A 54 28.08 2.55 5.06
CA THR A 54 28.60 3.65 5.86
C THR A 54 29.32 3.12 7.09
N ILE A 55 30.59 3.46 7.25
CA ILE A 55 31.35 3.21 8.47
C ILE A 55 31.18 4.43 9.36
N VAL A 56 30.56 4.26 10.53
CA VAL A 56 30.32 5.31 11.51
C VAL A 56 31.23 5.06 12.71
N ILE A 57 32.02 6.05 13.09
CA ILE A 57 32.85 6.02 14.30
C ILE A 57 32.24 7.04 15.26
N ALA A 58 31.64 6.57 16.35
CA ALA A 58 31.10 7.42 17.39
C ALA A 58 32.00 7.39 18.62
N SER A 59 32.32 8.55 19.21
CA SER A 59 33.16 8.66 20.40
C SER A 59 32.49 9.47 21.51
N ASP A 60 32.89 9.23 22.75
CA ASP A 60 32.55 10.05 23.91
C ASP A 60 33.39 11.33 24.03
N SER A 61 34.40 11.48 23.18
CA SER A 61 35.38 12.58 23.14
C SER A 61 35.56 13.07 21.70
N ILE A 62 36.34 14.14 21.51
CA ILE A 62 36.60 14.65 20.16
C ILE A 62 37.56 13.68 19.44
N LEU A 63 37.16 13.25 18.24
CA LEU A 63 37.93 12.30 17.44
C LEU A 63 39.13 12.98 16.76
N GLY A 64 40.31 12.48 17.08
CA GLY A 64 41.58 12.66 16.38
C GLY A 64 41.70 11.76 15.14
N ASP A 65 42.91 11.30 14.85
CA ASP A 65 43.20 10.46 13.70
C ASP A 65 42.47 9.11 13.75
N PHE A 66 42.27 8.49 12.59
CA PHE A 66 41.73 7.14 12.50
C PHE A 66 42.50 6.27 11.50
N GLU A 67 42.86 5.08 11.96
CA GLU A 67 43.53 4.05 11.17
C GLU A 67 42.81 2.71 11.32
N GLY A 68 42.58 2.02 10.20
CA GLY A 68 41.94 0.71 10.25
C GLY A 68 41.90 0.00 8.91
N TYR A 69 41.55 -1.28 8.94
CA TYR A 69 41.37 -2.10 7.76
C TYR A 69 39.99 -2.72 7.76
N LEU A 70 39.26 -2.65 6.66
CA LEU A 70 37.98 -3.33 6.46
C LEU A 70 38.17 -4.49 5.49
N SER A 71 37.93 -5.70 5.98
CA SER A 71 37.90 -6.93 5.19
C SER A 71 36.47 -7.22 4.70
N TYR A 72 36.34 -7.70 3.46
CA TYR A 72 35.09 -8.14 2.86
C TYR A 72 35.35 -9.22 1.79
N ASN A 73 34.32 -9.98 1.39
CA ASN A 73 34.45 -10.95 0.30
C ASN A 73 34.32 -10.26 -1.07
N ALA A 74 35.45 -10.17 -1.78
CA ALA A 74 35.54 -9.53 -3.11
C ALA A 74 34.81 -10.29 -4.22
N GLU A 75 34.49 -11.57 -4.02
CA GLU A 75 33.71 -12.35 -4.98
C GLU A 75 32.21 -12.01 -4.90
N ILE A 76 31.73 -11.53 -3.75
CA ILE A 76 30.32 -11.20 -3.51
C ILE A 76 30.04 -9.72 -3.79
N ILE A 77 30.93 -8.81 -3.38
CA ILE A 77 30.79 -7.36 -3.60
C ILE A 77 32.12 -6.75 -4.04
N GLU A 78 32.08 -5.67 -4.82
CA GLU A 78 33.24 -4.93 -5.31
C GLU A 78 33.24 -3.51 -4.78
N PHE A 79 34.39 -3.01 -4.29
CA PHE A 79 34.53 -1.61 -3.89
C PHE A 79 34.70 -0.73 -5.13
N ILE A 80 33.86 0.31 -5.24
CA ILE A 80 33.86 1.24 -6.39
C ILE A 80 34.54 2.56 -6.02
N SER A 81 34.16 3.17 -4.89
CA SER A 81 34.71 4.46 -4.46
C SER A 81 34.38 4.79 -3.02
N GLY A 82 35.14 5.71 -2.44
CA GLY A 82 34.97 6.22 -1.08
C GLY A 82 35.66 7.58 -0.91
N PRO A 83 35.73 8.11 0.32
CA PRO A 83 36.49 9.33 0.62
C PRO A 83 38.00 9.11 0.40
N SER A 84 38.75 10.19 0.22
CA SER A 84 40.19 10.13 -0.15
C SER A 84 41.10 9.49 0.89
N CYS A 85 40.66 9.41 2.15
CA CYS A 85 41.34 8.71 3.25
C CYS A 85 41.15 7.19 3.19
N VAL A 86 40.34 6.67 2.25
CA VAL A 86 40.10 5.25 2.04
C VAL A 86 40.75 4.81 0.74
N SER A 87 41.57 3.77 0.82
CA SER A 87 42.29 3.20 -0.32
C SER A 87 42.25 1.67 -0.28
N GLY A 88 42.63 1.03 -1.39
CA GLY A 88 42.62 -0.43 -1.52
C GLY A 88 41.51 -0.92 -2.44
N GLY A 89 41.06 -2.16 -2.20
CA GLY A 89 40.12 -2.89 -3.04
C GLY A 89 40.35 -4.38 -2.91
N ASN A 90 39.68 -5.17 -3.76
CA ASN A 90 39.87 -6.62 -3.83
C ASN A 90 39.82 -7.33 -2.45
N GLY A 91 38.84 -6.96 -1.63
CA GLY A 91 38.54 -7.61 -0.35
C GLY A 91 39.17 -6.95 0.87
N MET A 92 39.99 -5.92 0.69
CA MET A 92 40.59 -5.17 1.79
C MET A 92 40.63 -3.67 1.50
N LEU A 93 40.04 -2.87 2.38
CA LEU A 93 40.14 -1.41 2.36
C LEU A 93 40.95 -0.91 3.55
N ARG A 94 41.81 0.08 3.31
CA ARG A 94 42.60 0.76 4.34
C ARG A 94 42.02 2.15 4.58
N PHE A 95 41.80 2.47 5.84
CA PHE A 95 41.45 3.79 6.34
C PHE A 95 42.70 4.44 6.91
N MET A 96 43.02 5.64 6.44
CA MET A 96 44.08 6.50 6.94
C MET A 96 43.55 7.93 6.91
N ASP A 97 42.87 8.32 7.98
CA ASP A 97 42.29 9.64 8.13
C ASP A 97 43.04 10.44 9.19
N THR A 98 43.91 11.32 8.72
CA THR A 98 44.76 12.19 9.56
C THR A 98 44.27 13.64 9.59
N ASN A 99 43.03 13.89 9.13
CA ASN A 99 42.46 15.24 9.02
C ASN A 99 41.35 15.43 10.06
N ALA A 100 41.67 15.13 11.32
CA ALA A 100 40.76 15.32 12.42
C ALA A 100 40.34 16.80 12.57
N SER A 101 39.08 17.03 12.92
CA SER A 101 38.55 18.38 13.17
C SER A 101 38.13 18.50 14.63
N SER A 102 38.32 19.69 15.23
CA SER A 102 38.12 19.95 16.66
C SER A 102 36.65 19.95 17.13
N SER A 103 35.71 19.47 16.32
CA SER A 103 34.28 19.44 16.65
C SER A 103 33.62 18.08 16.40
N ASP A 104 34.38 17.06 16.02
CA ASP A 104 33.81 15.81 15.55
C ASP A 104 33.76 14.74 16.64
N GLY A 105 32.58 14.50 17.21
CA GLY A 105 32.31 13.33 18.07
C GLY A 105 31.79 12.11 17.29
N GLU A 106 31.51 12.26 15.99
CA GLU A 106 31.01 11.18 15.15
C GLU A 106 31.47 11.30 13.69
N ARG A 107 32.36 10.41 13.25
CA ARG A 107 32.86 10.40 11.88
C ARG A 107 32.15 9.40 10.98
N ARG A 108 31.83 9.79 9.75
CA ARG A 108 31.15 8.94 8.76
C ARG A 108 31.96 8.78 7.47
N TYR A 109 32.20 7.53 7.07
CA TYR A 109 32.79 7.18 5.78
C TYR A 109 31.77 6.47 4.90
N VAL A 110 31.35 7.10 3.82
CA VAL A 110 30.42 6.52 2.85
C VAL A 110 31.20 5.82 1.74
N LEU A 111 31.05 4.52 1.65
CA LEU A 111 31.68 3.66 0.65
C LEU A 111 30.64 3.19 -0.37
N ARG A 112 30.98 3.22 -1.65
CA ARG A 112 30.16 2.68 -2.74
C ARG A 112 30.68 1.32 -3.14
N PHE A 113 29.77 0.36 -3.24
CA PHE A 113 30.03 -1.01 -3.65
C PHE A 113 29.12 -1.43 -4.80
N LYS A 114 29.52 -2.45 -5.54
CA LYS A 114 28.71 -3.15 -6.53
C LYS A 114 28.49 -4.60 -6.11
N ALA A 115 27.26 -5.09 -6.20
CA ALA A 115 26.91 -6.48 -5.94
C ALA A 115 27.32 -7.38 -7.12
N LEU A 116 28.18 -8.35 -6.88
CA LEU A 116 28.69 -9.25 -7.92
C LEU A 116 27.99 -10.61 -7.92
N GLU A 117 27.91 -11.26 -6.76
CA GLU A 117 27.35 -12.62 -6.64
C GLU A 117 26.37 -12.74 -5.48
N VAL A 118 25.45 -13.69 -5.61
CA VAL A 118 24.44 -13.97 -4.58
C VAL A 118 25.10 -14.61 -3.37
N GLY A 119 24.81 -14.09 -2.18
CA GLY A 119 25.37 -14.62 -0.93
C GLY A 119 25.41 -13.58 0.18
N ASN A 120 25.82 -14.02 1.37
CA ASN A 120 26.06 -13.13 2.50
C ASN A 120 27.54 -12.73 2.54
N CYS A 121 27.82 -11.43 2.53
CA CYS A 121 29.15 -10.87 2.67
C CYS A 121 29.32 -10.30 4.08
N GLN A 122 30.22 -10.90 4.86
CA GLN A 122 30.63 -10.36 6.14
C GLN A 122 31.63 -9.20 5.94
N LEU A 123 31.41 -8.13 6.67
CA LEU A 123 32.28 -6.97 6.78
C LEU A 123 32.93 -6.99 8.16
N LEU A 124 34.25 -6.88 8.21
CA LEU A 124 34.98 -6.94 9.47
C LEU A 124 36.13 -5.93 9.49
N MET A 125 36.19 -5.07 10.51
CA MET A 125 37.37 -4.27 10.79
C MET A 125 38.46 -5.19 11.36
N THR A 126 39.55 -5.35 10.63
CA THR A 126 40.69 -6.20 10.97
C THR A 126 41.91 -5.38 11.37
N GLY A 127 42.89 -6.03 12.01
CA GLY A 127 44.17 -5.39 12.34
C GLY A 127 44.11 -4.41 13.52
N ASN A 128 43.10 -4.54 14.41
CA ASN A 128 42.88 -3.69 15.58
C ASN A 128 42.82 -2.20 15.19
N PRO A 129 41.68 -1.71 14.67
CA PRO A 129 41.57 -0.31 14.30
C PRO A 129 41.85 0.61 15.49
N ILE A 130 42.48 1.74 15.21
CA ILE A 130 42.93 2.71 16.21
C ILE A 130 42.27 4.05 15.89
N ALA A 131 41.56 4.60 16.87
CA ALA A 131 41.13 5.99 16.88
C ALA A 131 41.95 6.74 17.93
N TYR A 132 42.25 8.01 17.68
CA TYR A 132 42.96 8.86 18.62
C TYR A 132 42.04 9.94 19.17
N GLU A 133 42.31 10.44 20.37
CA GLU A 133 41.68 11.64 20.92
C GLU A 133 42.36 12.89 20.32
N PHE A 134 41.56 13.91 19.98
CA PHE A 134 42.04 15.06 19.22
C PHE A 134 43.03 15.96 19.98
N GLU A 135 42.77 16.25 21.24
CA GLU A 135 43.54 17.21 22.05
C GLU A 135 44.83 16.57 22.59
N THR A 136 44.76 15.34 23.08
CA THR A 136 45.91 14.64 23.69
C THR A 136 46.71 13.80 22.70
N GLY A 137 46.08 13.36 21.60
CA GLY A 137 46.67 12.40 20.66
C GLY A 137 46.77 10.98 21.22
N ASP A 138 46.14 10.69 22.35
CA ASP A 138 46.18 9.36 22.96
C ASP A 138 45.28 8.37 22.20
N PRO A 139 45.68 7.09 22.08
CA PRO A 139 44.85 6.08 21.47
C PRO A 139 43.62 5.80 22.33
N MET A 140 42.46 5.75 21.68
CA MET A 140 41.19 5.38 22.28
C MET A 140 41.02 3.85 22.31
N SER A 141 40.24 3.39 23.29
CA SER A 141 39.70 2.03 23.22
C SER A 141 38.57 1.98 22.20
N VAL A 142 38.76 1.23 21.11
CA VAL A 142 37.76 1.07 20.07
C VAL A 142 36.97 -0.23 20.32
N SER A 143 35.67 -0.24 20.00
CA SER A 143 34.83 -1.44 20.07
C SER A 143 33.85 -1.54 18.90
N ALA A 144 33.27 -2.74 18.69
CA ALA A 144 32.35 -3.11 17.60
C ALA A 144 32.95 -2.98 16.18
N TYR A 145 32.93 -4.07 15.40
CA TYR A 145 33.79 -4.17 14.20
C TYR A 145 33.17 -4.95 13.04
N SER A 146 31.93 -5.40 13.15
CA SER A 146 31.35 -6.28 12.14
C SER A 146 30.00 -5.80 11.65
N GLY A 147 29.74 -6.11 10.39
CA GLY A 147 28.46 -5.99 9.72
C GLY A 147 28.32 -7.12 8.72
N SER A 148 27.14 -7.24 8.12
CA SER A 148 26.95 -8.13 6.98
C SER A 148 25.97 -7.52 6.01
N VAL A 149 26.16 -7.82 4.73
CA VAL A 149 25.22 -7.48 3.66
C VAL A 149 24.84 -8.76 2.93
N THR A 150 23.55 -8.93 2.65
CA THR A 150 23.04 -10.05 1.86
C THR A 150 22.76 -9.57 0.45
N ILE A 151 23.40 -10.22 -0.52
CA ILE A 151 23.13 -10.05 -1.94
C ILE A 151 22.19 -11.17 -2.38
N ARG A 152 21.05 -10.79 -2.96
CA ARG A 152 20.08 -11.74 -3.49
C ARG A 152 20.11 -11.81 -5.01
N ALA A 153 19.53 -12.87 -5.55
CA ALA A 153 19.29 -12.93 -6.99
C ALA A 153 18.31 -11.80 -7.36
N LYS A 154 18.62 -11.07 -8.42
CA LYS A 154 17.67 -10.13 -9.00
C LYS A 154 16.45 -10.91 -9.47
N GLU A 155 15.26 -10.58 -8.96
CA GLU A 155 14.04 -11.24 -9.40
C GLU A 155 13.86 -11.01 -10.91
N ALA A 156 13.56 -12.10 -11.63
CA ALA A 156 13.24 -12.00 -13.04
C ALA A 156 11.93 -11.23 -13.18
N ALA A 157 11.92 -10.23 -14.07
CA ALA A 157 10.70 -9.48 -14.35
C ALA A 157 9.57 -10.45 -14.72
N SER A 158 8.44 -10.32 -14.03
CA SER A 158 7.31 -11.23 -14.22
C SER A 158 6.77 -11.13 -15.64
N LYS A 159 6.40 -12.29 -16.19
CA LYS A 159 5.80 -12.44 -17.52
C LYS A 159 4.28 -12.55 -17.47
N ASN A 160 3.67 -12.39 -16.29
CA ASN A 160 2.23 -12.59 -16.12
C ASN A 160 1.43 -11.45 -16.75
N THR A 161 0.62 -11.79 -17.75
CA THR A 161 -0.25 -10.86 -18.48
C THR A 161 -1.73 -11.11 -18.18
N ASN A 162 -2.05 -11.85 -17.11
CA ASN A 162 -3.43 -12.14 -16.76
C ASN A 162 -4.08 -11.01 -15.97
N LEU A 163 -5.39 -10.86 -16.14
CA LEU A 163 -6.23 -10.07 -15.25
C LEU A 163 -6.67 -10.92 -14.05
N ALA A 164 -6.66 -10.33 -12.85
CA ALA A 164 -7.34 -10.85 -11.67
C ALA A 164 -8.83 -10.46 -11.64
N MET A 165 -9.19 -9.36 -12.30
CA MET A 165 -10.58 -8.91 -12.39
C MET A 165 -10.83 -8.19 -13.71
N LEU A 166 -11.99 -8.46 -14.30
CA LEU A 166 -12.58 -7.67 -15.38
C LEU A 166 -14.06 -7.42 -15.08
N LYS A 167 -14.46 -6.16 -15.01
CA LYS A 167 -15.86 -5.73 -14.87
C LYS A 167 -16.18 -4.64 -15.87
N VAL A 168 -17.44 -4.62 -16.31
CA VAL A 168 -17.97 -3.66 -17.29
C VAL A 168 -19.26 -3.04 -16.76
N SER A 169 -19.55 -1.82 -17.18
CA SER A 169 -20.84 -1.16 -16.95
C SER A 169 -21.11 -0.12 -18.05
N PRO A 170 -22.30 -0.10 -18.67
CA PRO A 170 -23.40 -1.05 -18.51
C PRO A 170 -23.13 -2.41 -19.18
N GLY A 171 -23.96 -3.41 -18.89
CA GLY A 171 -23.90 -4.75 -19.49
C GLY A 171 -23.26 -5.83 -18.60
N THR A 172 -23.31 -7.08 -19.08
CA THR A 172 -22.75 -8.27 -18.41
C THR A 172 -21.86 -9.03 -19.38
N LEU A 173 -20.65 -9.40 -18.94
CA LEU A 173 -19.71 -10.22 -19.72
C LEU A 173 -20.26 -11.63 -19.94
N THR A 174 -20.26 -12.07 -21.20
CA THR A 174 -20.43 -13.47 -21.57
C THR A 174 -19.17 -13.97 -22.29
N PRO A 175 -18.55 -15.07 -21.82
CA PRO A 175 -18.83 -15.76 -20.56
C PRO A 175 -18.51 -14.88 -19.34
N SER A 176 -18.89 -15.32 -18.14
CA SER A 176 -18.40 -14.66 -16.92
C SER A 176 -16.87 -14.68 -16.88
N PHE A 177 -16.29 -13.63 -16.30
CA PHE A 177 -14.85 -13.42 -16.33
C PHE A 177 -14.06 -14.62 -15.78
N LYS A 178 -13.05 -15.05 -16.54
CA LYS A 178 -12.01 -15.98 -16.13
C LYS A 178 -10.68 -15.48 -16.69
N SER A 179 -9.62 -15.50 -15.88
CA SER A 179 -8.30 -15.00 -16.29
C SER A 179 -7.77 -15.66 -17.58
N THR A 180 -8.13 -16.92 -17.84
CA THR A 180 -7.72 -17.70 -19.01
C THR A 180 -8.57 -17.46 -20.26
N VAL A 181 -9.72 -16.78 -20.16
CA VAL A 181 -10.58 -16.48 -21.30
C VAL A 181 -10.27 -15.08 -21.81
N LYS A 182 -9.95 -14.98 -23.11
CA LYS A 182 -9.50 -13.74 -23.76
C LYS A 182 -10.58 -13.07 -24.62
N GLU A 183 -11.67 -13.77 -24.92
CA GLU A 183 -12.77 -13.27 -25.75
C GLU A 183 -14.06 -13.22 -24.95
N TYR A 184 -14.72 -12.07 -24.98
CA TYR A 184 -15.98 -11.81 -24.31
C TYR A 184 -16.97 -11.12 -25.24
N SER A 185 -18.23 -11.15 -24.87
CA SER A 185 -19.30 -10.43 -25.54
C SER A 185 -20.20 -9.74 -24.53
N ILE A 186 -20.72 -8.57 -24.88
CA ILE A 186 -21.70 -7.82 -24.10
C ILE A 186 -22.75 -7.22 -25.03
N MET A 187 -23.95 -7.02 -24.50
CA MET A 187 -25.05 -6.33 -25.17
C MET A 187 -25.43 -5.10 -24.36
N VAL A 188 -25.63 -3.97 -25.04
CA VAL A 188 -25.95 -2.68 -24.42
C VAL A 188 -27.11 -2.00 -25.16
N GLY A 189 -27.91 -1.25 -24.42
CA GLY A 189 -29.08 -0.55 -24.98
C GLY A 189 -28.69 0.61 -25.92
N PRO A 190 -29.65 1.12 -26.71
CA PRO A 190 -29.41 2.06 -27.80
C PRO A 190 -28.82 3.41 -27.36
N GLU A 191 -29.12 3.84 -26.13
CA GLU A 191 -28.62 5.10 -25.55
C GLU A 191 -27.18 5.00 -25.02
N THR A 192 -26.55 3.82 -25.10
CA THR A 192 -25.21 3.61 -24.54
C THR A 192 -24.13 4.13 -25.50
N GLU A 193 -23.46 5.21 -25.15
CA GLU A 193 -22.33 5.75 -25.95
C GLU A 193 -20.96 5.24 -25.49
N LYS A 194 -20.85 4.81 -24.23
CA LYS A 194 -19.59 4.45 -23.59
C LYS A 194 -19.79 3.32 -22.58
N ILE A 195 -18.78 2.48 -22.44
CA ILE A 195 -18.68 1.46 -21.40
C ILE A 195 -17.53 1.81 -20.46
N ILE A 196 -17.82 1.79 -19.17
CA ILE A 196 -16.85 1.88 -18.10
C ILE A 196 -16.28 0.49 -17.85
N ILE A 197 -14.96 0.37 -17.82
CA ILE A 197 -14.26 -0.89 -17.65
C ILE A 197 -13.32 -0.79 -16.46
N SER A 198 -13.39 -1.78 -15.58
CA SER A 198 -12.45 -1.98 -14.49
C SER A 198 -11.69 -3.27 -14.74
N ALA A 199 -10.42 -3.15 -15.10
CA ALA A 199 -9.51 -4.26 -15.34
C ALA A 199 -8.34 -4.17 -14.36
N ILE A 200 -8.15 -5.19 -13.52
CA ILE A 200 -7.06 -5.26 -12.55
C ILE A 200 -6.15 -6.43 -12.95
N PRO A 201 -4.85 -6.18 -13.19
CA PRO A 201 -3.90 -7.24 -13.48
C PRO A 201 -3.68 -8.12 -12.24
N GLU A 202 -3.40 -9.40 -12.46
CA GLU A 202 -3.02 -10.33 -11.39
C GLU A 202 -1.65 -9.98 -10.80
N ASP A 203 -0.74 -9.51 -11.65
CA ASP A 203 0.54 -8.97 -11.25
C ASP A 203 0.46 -7.46 -11.03
N THR A 204 0.77 -7.01 -9.82
CA THR A 204 0.73 -5.58 -9.45
C THR A 204 1.77 -4.73 -10.18
N ALA A 205 2.82 -5.34 -10.75
CA ALA A 205 3.82 -4.64 -11.56
C ALA A 205 3.42 -4.54 -13.05
N ALA A 206 2.35 -5.21 -13.47
CA ALA A 206 1.81 -5.11 -14.84
C ALA A 206 0.95 -3.85 -15.02
N THR A 207 0.82 -3.41 -16.26
CA THR A 207 0.01 -2.24 -16.64
C THR A 207 -1.12 -2.64 -17.59
N VAL A 208 -2.21 -1.86 -17.60
CA VAL A 208 -3.38 -2.13 -18.43
C VAL A 208 -3.72 -0.92 -19.29
N GLY A 209 -3.85 -1.13 -20.60
CA GLY A 209 -4.39 -0.18 -21.56
C GLY A 209 -5.76 -0.61 -22.04
N ILE A 210 -6.69 0.33 -22.25
CA ILE A 210 -8.06 0.06 -22.71
C ILE A 210 -8.35 0.97 -23.91
N SER A 211 -8.94 0.40 -24.96
CA SER A 211 -9.30 1.13 -26.17
C SER A 211 -10.64 0.65 -26.76
N GLY A 212 -11.32 1.54 -27.49
CA GLY A 212 -12.58 1.24 -28.18
C GLY A 212 -13.84 1.25 -27.29
N ASN A 213 -13.72 1.68 -26.03
CA ASN A 213 -14.82 1.63 -25.05
C ASN A 213 -15.72 2.87 -25.06
N ASP A 214 -15.53 3.81 -25.97
CA ASP A 214 -16.30 5.04 -26.16
C ASP A 214 -16.80 5.19 -27.60
N ALA A 215 -17.66 6.18 -27.83
CA ALA A 215 -18.26 6.49 -29.13
C ALA A 215 -18.86 5.25 -29.85
N LEU A 216 -19.56 4.41 -29.07
CA LEU A 216 -20.11 3.15 -29.57
C LEU A 216 -21.12 3.40 -30.69
N LYS A 217 -20.89 2.72 -31.82
CA LYS A 217 -21.77 2.72 -32.98
C LYS A 217 -22.86 1.67 -32.78
N ILE A 218 -24.02 1.92 -33.36
CA ILE A 218 -25.07 0.90 -33.47
C ILE A 218 -24.47 -0.36 -34.13
N GLY A 219 -24.87 -1.54 -33.65
CA GLY A 219 -24.33 -2.82 -34.09
C GLY A 219 -23.05 -3.23 -33.35
N ASN A 220 -22.15 -3.93 -34.05
CA ASN A 220 -20.96 -4.51 -33.44
C ASN A 220 -19.83 -3.48 -33.26
N ASN A 221 -19.23 -3.45 -32.08
CA ASN A 221 -18.02 -2.71 -31.74
C ASN A 221 -17.03 -3.64 -31.04
N THR A 222 -15.74 -3.31 -31.08
CA THR A 222 -14.69 -4.09 -30.45
C THR A 222 -13.95 -3.24 -29.43
N ILE A 223 -13.89 -3.72 -28.19
CA ILE A 223 -13.05 -3.16 -27.13
C ILE A 223 -11.84 -4.06 -26.96
N VAL A 224 -10.66 -3.45 -26.83
CA VAL A 224 -9.39 -4.16 -26.58
C VAL A 224 -8.78 -3.68 -25.28
N ILE A 225 -8.44 -4.64 -24.42
CA ILE A 225 -7.76 -4.44 -23.15
C ILE A 225 -6.39 -5.11 -23.25
N THR A 226 -5.33 -4.33 -23.28
CA THR A 226 -3.95 -4.82 -23.39
C THR A 226 -3.31 -4.84 -22.01
N VAL A 227 -2.81 -6.00 -21.58
CA VAL A 227 -2.05 -6.16 -20.33
C VAL A 227 -0.57 -6.30 -20.68
N THR A 228 0.25 -5.43 -20.12
CA THR A 228 1.71 -5.45 -20.30
C THR A 228 2.39 -5.83 -18.99
N ALA A 229 3.02 -7.00 -18.94
CA ALA A 229 3.74 -7.50 -17.78
C ALA A 229 5.03 -6.71 -17.53
N GLN A 230 5.62 -6.85 -16.33
CA GLN A 230 6.89 -6.21 -15.98
C GLN A 230 8.03 -6.56 -16.95
N SER A 231 8.00 -7.76 -17.53
CA SER A 231 8.97 -8.20 -18.54
C SER A 231 8.82 -7.51 -19.90
N GLY A 232 7.74 -6.77 -20.13
CA GLY A 232 7.33 -6.23 -21.43
C GLY A 232 6.49 -7.19 -22.27
N ASN A 233 6.16 -8.39 -21.77
CA ASN A 233 5.23 -9.29 -22.45
C ASN A 233 3.84 -8.66 -22.49
N THR A 234 3.15 -8.76 -23.62
CA THR A 234 1.80 -8.23 -23.79
C THR A 234 0.80 -9.32 -24.13
N ASP A 235 -0.41 -9.22 -23.60
CA ASP A 235 -1.55 -10.05 -24.00
C ASP A 235 -2.84 -9.22 -24.03
N GLU A 236 -3.85 -9.69 -24.77
CA GLU A 236 -5.08 -8.93 -25.00
C GLU A 236 -6.33 -9.68 -24.53
N TYR A 237 -7.24 -8.94 -23.92
CA TYR A 237 -8.63 -9.34 -23.72
C TYR A 237 -9.52 -8.51 -24.63
N ARG A 238 -10.40 -9.17 -25.39
CA ARG A 238 -11.29 -8.56 -26.38
C ARG A 238 -12.74 -8.71 -25.94
N ILE A 239 -13.49 -7.62 -26.07
CA ILE A 239 -14.92 -7.60 -25.76
C ILE A 239 -15.66 -7.15 -27.01
N GLN A 240 -16.47 -8.05 -27.56
CA GLN A 240 -17.41 -7.75 -28.64
C GLN A 240 -18.67 -7.12 -28.05
N VAL A 241 -18.97 -5.90 -28.47
CA VAL A 241 -20.09 -5.12 -27.96
C VAL A 241 -21.15 -5.02 -29.04
N LEU A 242 -22.32 -5.58 -28.78
CA LEU A 242 -23.50 -5.34 -29.62
C LEU A 242 -24.33 -4.21 -28.99
N LYS A 243 -24.36 -3.05 -29.66
CA LYS A 243 -25.24 -1.93 -29.32
C LYS A 243 -26.54 -2.04 -30.10
N GLU A 244 -27.65 -2.03 -29.38
CA GLU A 244 -29.00 -2.11 -29.97
C GLU A 244 -29.38 -0.83 -30.73
N GLU A 245 -30.35 -0.93 -31.65
CA GLU A 245 -30.95 0.22 -32.36
C GLU A 245 -32.10 0.83 -31.55
N SER A 246 -32.25 2.15 -31.58
CA SER A 246 -33.43 2.81 -30.99
C SER A 246 -34.58 2.73 -31.99
N ASN A 247 -35.66 2.03 -31.68
CA ASN A 247 -36.90 2.14 -32.44
C ASN A 247 -37.72 3.33 -31.91
N GLN A 248 -37.57 4.48 -32.56
CA GLN A 248 -38.57 5.55 -32.52
C GLN A 248 -39.27 5.59 -33.88
N GLN A 249 -40.23 4.68 -34.10
CA GLN A 249 -41.30 4.96 -35.04
C GLN A 249 -42.45 5.58 -34.24
N VAL A 250 -42.52 6.91 -34.27
CA VAL A 250 -43.80 7.61 -34.06
C VAL A 250 -44.55 7.49 -35.37
N GLU A 251 -45.37 6.45 -35.52
CA GLU A 251 -46.37 6.46 -36.58
C GLU A 251 -47.63 7.12 -36.03
N GLU A 252 -47.86 8.36 -36.48
CA GLU A 252 -49.20 8.93 -36.53
C GLU A 252 -50.13 7.92 -37.18
N ILE A 253 -51.23 7.57 -36.52
CA ILE A 253 -52.23 6.63 -37.02
C ILE A 253 -52.87 7.19 -38.30
N PRO A 254 -52.84 6.46 -39.44
CA PRO A 254 -53.94 6.46 -40.36
C PRO A 254 -54.66 5.12 -40.26
N ASN A 255 -55.97 5.23 -40.18
CA ASN A 255 -56.91 4.13 -40.19
C ASN A 255 -56.69 3.14 -41.36
N GLU A 256 -57.03 1.89 -41.06
CA GLU A 256 -57.38 0.78 -41.96
C GLU A 256 -56.26 -0.05 -42.62
N GLY A 257 -56.00 -1.21 -42.00
CA GLY A 257 -56.01 -2.51 -42.69
C GLY A 257 -54.72 -2.96 -43.38
N GLY A 258 -53.97 -3.86 -42.72
CA GLY A 258 -53.06 -4.80 -43.41
C GLY A 258 -51.69 -5.02 -42.75
N ASP A 259 -51.60 -6.09 -41.93
CA ASP A 259 -50.41 -6.87 -41.53
C ASP A 259 -49.20 -6.13 -40.90
N SER A 260 -49.28 -5.88 -39.58
CA SER A 260 -48.15 -5.52 -38.69
C SER A 260 -47.32 -6.76 -38.29
N PRO A 261 -46.03 -6.64 -37.91
CA PRO A 261 -45.19 -7.78 -37.54
C PRO A 261 -45.64 -8.39 -36.22
N ASN A 262 -46.52 -9.38 -36.28
CA ASN A 262 -46.97 -10.13 -35.12
C ASN A 262 -45.81 -10.98 -34.56
N LEU A 263 -45.57 -10.89 -33.25
CA LEU A 263 -44.69 -11.78 -32.49
C LEU A 263 -45.01 -13.25 -32.86
N LYS A 264 -44.09 -13.96 -33.52
CA LYS A 264 -44.30 -15.36 -33.91
C LYS A 264 -43.59 -16.31 -32.97
N ALA A 265 -44.23 -17.42 -32.63
CA ALA A 265 -43.62 -18.48 -31.83
C ALA A 265 -43.64 -19.82 -32.57
N VAL A 266 -42.50 -20.50 -32.58
CA VAL A 266 -42.39 -21.85 -33.14
C VAL A 266 -41.79 -22.77 -32.09
N ARG A 267 -42.47 -23.89 -31.83
CA ARG A 267 -41.96 -24.95 -30.97
C ARG A 267 -41.40 -26.07 -31.85
N ASP A 268 -40.11 -26.31 -31.73
CA ASP A 268 -39.40 -27.40 -32.42
C ASP A 268 -38.49 -28.14 -31.43
N ALA A 269 -38.50 -29.47 -31.48
CA ALA A 269 -37.74 -30.35 -30.58
C ALA A 269 -37.81 -29.98 -29.08
N GLY A 270 -38.96 -29.49 -28.60
CA GLY A 270 -39.16 -29.07 -27.21
C GLY A 270 -38.63 -27.67 -26.85
N LYS A 271 -37.91 -27.00 -27.76
CA LYS A 271 -37.43 -25.63 -27.63
C LYS A 271 -38.44 -24.67 -28.27
N THR A 272 -38.83 -23.62 -27.55
CA THR A 272 -39.72 -22.58 -28.12
C THR A 272 -38.85 -21.42 -28.58
N THR A 273 -38.92 -21.08 -29.85
CA THR A 273 -38.23 -19.93 -30.45
C THR A 273 -39.25 -18.83 -30.73
N ILE A 274 -38.94 -17.61 -30.29
CA ILE A 274 -39.72 -16.41 -30.59
C ILE A 274 -39.02 -15.63 -31.69
N PHE A 275 -39.78 -15.23 -32.69
CA PHE A 275 -39.38 -14.37 -33.79
C PHE A 275 -40.06 -13.02 -33.63
N GLY A 276 -39.28 -12.02 -33.22
CA GLY A 276 -39.64 -10.61 -33.24
C GLY A 276 -38.62 -9.83 -34.07
N GLN A 277 -38.10 -8.72 -33.54
CA GLN A 277 -36.95 -8.00 -34.12
C GLN A 277 -35.67 -8.86 -34.24
N PHE A 278 -35.48 -9.80 -33.31
CA PHE A 278 -34.40 -10.76 -33.32
C PHE A 278 -34.94 -12.16 -33.03
N LYS A 279 -34.10 -13.18 -33.23
CA LYS A 279 -34.39 -14.57 -32.88
C LYS A 279 -34.04 -14.81 -31.41
N TYR A 280 -35.03 -15.27 -30.65
CA TYR A 280 -34.87 -15.60 -29.23
C TYR A 280 -35.32 -17.02 -28.95
N THR A 281 -34.68 -17.64 -27.96
CA THR A 281 -35.09 -18.89 -27.36
C THR A 281 -35.79 -18.60 -26.04
N VAL A 282 -36.95 -19.20 -25.80
CA VAL A 282 -37.64 -19.12 -24.50
C VAL A 282 -36.93 -20.03 -23.49
N VAL A 283 -36.56 -19.46 -22.34
CA VAL A 283 -35.99 -20.20 -21.22
C VAL A 283 -37.03 -20.26 -20.10
N SER A 284 -37.39 -21.46 -19.66
CA SER A 284 -38.55 -21.68 -18.78
C SER A 284 -38.28 -21.46 -17.29
N ASP A 285 -37.01 -21.57 -16.89
CA ASP A 285 -36.46 -21.11 -15.61
C ASP A 285 -34.95 -20.96 -15.76
N ASP A 286 -34.42 -19.83 -15.32
CA ASP A 286 -33.00 -19.68 -15.00
C ASP A 286 -32.94 -19.18 -13.54
N SER A 287 -32.42 -20.04 -12.66
CA SER A 287 -32.33 -19.75 -11.21
C SER A 287 -31.45 -18.54 -10.89
N ASN A 288 -30.71 -18.02 -11.87
CA ASN A 288 -29.79 -16.88 -11.68
C ASN A 288 -30.40 -15.52 -12.06
N ILE A 289 -31.61 -15.49 -12.63
CA ILE A 289 -32.26 -14.23 -13.03
C ILE A 289 -33.22 -13.76 -11.94
N ILE A 290 -32.90 -12.62 -11.32
CA ILE A 290 -33.74 -11.99 -10.30
C ILE A 290 -34.90 -11.28 -10.98
N ILE A 291 -36.11 -11.66 -10.60
CA ILE A 291 -37.35 -11.02 -11.09
C ILE A 291 -37.65 -9.80 -10.20
N PRO A 292 -37.95 -8.62 -10.77
CA PRO A 292 -38.26 -7.41 -10.01
C PRO A 292 -39.45 -7.60 -9.05
N LYS A 293 -39.39 -6.93 -7.90
CA LYS A 293 -40.45 -6.99 -6.89
C LYS A 293 -41.77 -6.49 -7.48
N GLY A 294 -42.86 -7.22 -7.22
CA GLY A 294 -44.21 -6.88 -7.70
C GLY A 294 -44.61 -7.61 -8.98
N TYR A 295 -43.71 -8.37 -9.60
CA TYR A 295 -44.04 -9.26 -10.70
C TYR A 295 -44.39 -10.67 -10.20
N VAL A 296 -45.36 -11.30 -10.85
CA VAL A 296 -45.81 -12.67 -10.59
C VAL A 296 -45.70 -13.49 -11.87
N LYS A 297 -45.27 -14.75 -11.72
CA LYS A 297 -45.14 -15.70 -12.85
C LYS A 297 -46.53 -16.01 -13.41
N SER A 298 -46.64 -15.99 -14.72
CA SER A 298 -47.85 -16.24 -15.50
C SER A 298 -47.46 -16.89 -16.83
N SER A 299 -48.41 -17.08 -17.73
CA SER A 299 -48.12 -17.56 -19.08
C SER A 299 -49.03 -16.89 -20.11
N ILE A 300 -48.48 -16.73 -21.31
CA ILE A 300 -49.23 -16.32 -22.50
C ILE A 300 -49.17 -17.42 -23.56
N LEU A 301 -50.16 -17.44 -24.43
CA LEU A 301 -50.22 -18.33 -25.57
C LEU A 301 -49.96 -17.52 -26.84
N VAL A 302 -48.90 -17.86 -27.57
CA VAL A 302 -48.51 -17.23 -28.85
C VAL A 302 -48.36 -18.34 -29.87
N ASP A 303 -49.13 -18.31 -30.96
CA ASP A 303 -49.13 -19.35 -32.01
C ASP A 303 -49.19 -20.80 -31.48
N GLY A 304 -50.01 -21.03 -30.45
CA GLY A 304 -50.15 -22.35 -29.81
C GLY A 304 -48.99 -22.74 -28.88
N CYS A 305 -47.95 -21.91 -28.75
CA CYS A 305 -46.85 -22.09 -27.81
C CYS A 305 -47.14 -21.37 -26.50
N THR A 306 -47.09 -22.10 -25.38
CA THR A 306 -47.16 -21.52 -24.03
C THR A 306 -45.80 -20.91 -23.67
N ILE A 307 -45.77 -19.60 -23.45
CA ILE A 307 -44.57 -18.84 -23.10
C ILE A 307 -44.70 -18.37 -21.64
N PRO A 308 -43.74 -18.72 -20.76
CA PRO A 308 -43.70 -18.21 -19.40
C PRO A 308 -43.36 -16.72 -19.41
N ILE A 309 -44.15 -15.95 -18.68
CA ILE A 309 -43.99 -14.50 -18.54
C ILE A 309 -44.02 -14.12 -17.06
N TYR A 310 -43.58 -12.91 -16.75
CA TYR A 310 -43.83 -12.27 -15.47
C TYR A 310 -44.61 -10.98 -15.71
N GLN A 311 -45.72 -10.84 -14.99
CA GLN A 311 -46.63 -9.69 -15.08
C GLN A 311 -46.76 -9.01 -13.72
N LYS A 312 -47.01 -7.71 -13.68
CA LYS A 312 -47.17 -6.98 -12.41
C LYS A 312 -48.46 -7.40 -11.69
N LYS A 313 -48.39 -7.62 -10.38
CA LYS A 313 -49.48 -8.17 -9.56
C LYS A 313 -50.73 -7.27 -9.52
N ASP A 314 -50.53 -5.96 -9.58
CA ASP A 314 -51.58 -4.96 -9.32
C ASP A 314 -52.26 -4.42 -10.59
N SER A 315 -51.87 -4.90 -11.79
CA SER A 315 -52.47 -4.46 -13.06
C SER A 315 -52.46 -5.58 -14.11
N LEU A 316 -53.58 -6.28 -14.24
CA LEU A 316 -53.79 -7.37 -15.22
C LEU A 316 -53.91 -6.87 -16.68
N LYS A 317 -53.78 -5.56 -16.92
CA LYS A 317 -53.92 -4.90 -18.22
C LYS A 317 -52.68 -4.11 -18.64
N GLU A 318 -51.54 -4.25 -17.96
CA GLU A 318 -50.34 -3.55 -18.41
C GLU A 318 -49.87 -4.05 -19.79
N ASP A 319 -49.40 -3.09 -20.58
CA ASP A 319 -48.86 -3.30 -21.91
C ASP A 319 -47.49 -4.00 -21.84
N TYR A 320 -46.79 -4.01 -20.70
CA TYR A 320 -45.45 -4.59 -20.57
C TYR A 320 -45.44 -5.92 -19.80
N LEU A 321 -44.84 -6.94 -20.41
CA LEU A 321 -44.57 -8.25 -19.81
C LEU A 321 -43.06 -8.50 -19.73
N LEU A 322 -42.60 -9.29 -18.77
CA LEU A 322 -41.21 -9.73 -18.73
C LEU A 322 -41.09 -11.18 -19.16
N MET A 323 -40.05 -11.50 -19.94
CA MET A 323 -39.74 -12.84 -20.43
C MET A 323 -38.27 -13.16 -20.18
N ILE A 324 -37.99 -14.40 -19.83
CA ILE A 324 -36.60 -14.90 -19.80
C ILE A 324 -36.29 -15.50 -21.17
N LEU A 325 -35.38 -14.86 -21.90
CA LEU A 325 -35.03 -15.26 -23.25
C LEU A 325 -33.52 -15.45 -23.38
N GLU A 326 -33.11 -16.47 -24.12
CA GLU A 326 -31.75 -16.66 -24.62
C GLU A 326 -31.63 -16.08 -26.03
N ASN A 327 -30.73 -15.12 -26.24
CA ASN A 327 -30.49 -14.54 -27.56
C ASN A 327 -29.65 -15.46 -28.46
N GLN A 328 -29.40 -15.05 -29.71
CA GLN A 328 -28.63 -15.82 -30.69
C GLN A 328 -27.16 -16.12 -30.29
N PHE A 329 -26.62 -15.43 -29.29
CA PHE A 329 -25.27 -15.64 -28.76
C PHE A 329 -25.25 -16.60 -27.55
N GLY A 330 -26.42 -17.10 -27.13
CA GLY A 330 -26.54 -17.95 -25.93
C GLY A 330 -26.69 -17.16 -24.63
N ASN A 331 -26.96 -15.85 -24.67
CA ASN A 331 -27.15 -15.05 -23.45
C ASN A 331 -28.60 -15.11 -22.99
N THR A 332 -28.83 -15.74 -21.84
CA THR A 332 -30.11 -15.68 -21.13
C THR A 332 -30.22 -14.39 -20.33
N SER A 333 -31.29 -13.63 -20.50
CA SER A 333 -31.56 -12.39 -19.75
C SER A 333 -33.06 -12.14 -19.62
N LEU A 334 -33.41 -11.17 -18.77
CA LEU A 334 -34.78 -10.70 -18.65
C LEU A 334 -35.04 -9.65 -19.74
N TYR A 335 -36.09 -9.84 -20.53
CA TYR A 335 -36.51 -8.94 -21.59
C TYR A 335 -37.90 -8.41 -21.29
N ARG A 336 -38.14 -7.14 -21.61
CA ARG A 336 -39.45 -6.50 -21.60
C ARG A 336 -40.10 -6.67 -22.97
N TYR A 337 -41.29 -7.24 -22.99
CA TYR A 337 -42.15 -7.33 -24.15
C TYR A 337 -43.29 -6.31 -24.03
N ASP A 338 -43.35 -5.39 -24.99
CA ASP A 338 -44.47 -4.48 -25.16
C ASP A 338 -45.58 -5.19 -25.96
N ARG A 339 -46.74 -5.37 -25.37
CA ARG A 339 -47.92 -6.02 -25.95
C ARG A 339 -48.65 -5.10 -26.91
N THR A 340 -48.50 -3.79 -26.79
CA THR A 340 -49.11 -2.80 -27.69
C THR A 340 -48.23 -2.67 -28.92
N GLU A 341 -46.95 -2.36 -28.70
CA GLU A 341 -45.96 -2.13 -29.77
C GLU A 341 -45.36 -3.43 -30.34
N LYS A 342 -45.61 -4.57 -29.72
CA LYS A 342 -45.08 -5.90 -30.11
C LYS A 342 -43.55 -5.98 -30.14
N THR A 343 -42.84 -5.15 -29.39
CA THR A 343 -41.36 -5.11 -29.34
C THR A 343 -40.80 -5.85 -28.14
N ILE A 344 -39.57 -6.37 -28.28
CA ILE A 344 -38.82 -7.01 -27.19
C ILE A 344 -37.55 -6.20 -26.95
N GLN A 345 -37.33 -5.73 -25.73
CA GLN A 345 -36.15 -4.96 -25.32
C GLN A 345 -35.49 -5.59 -24.11
N LEU A 346 -34.17 -5.46 -23.96
CA LEU A 346 -33.49 -5.92 -22.75
C LEU A 346 -34.07 -5.17 -21.54
N TYR A 347 -34.54 -5.91 -20.53
CA TYR A 347 -35.06 -5.28 -19.32
C TYR A 347 -33.89 -4.75 -18.50
N THR A 348 -33.89 -3.43 -18.30
CA THR A 348 -33.05 -2.75 -17.34
C THR A 348 -33.97 -2.13 -16.30
N GLU A 349 -33.67 -2.27 -15.01
CA GLU A 349 -34.37 -1.49 -14.00
C GLU A 349 -34.10 -0.02 -14.29
N GLN A 350 -35.13 0.70 -14.76
CA GLN A 350 -35.10 2.15 -14.72
C GLN A 350 -35.06 2.54 -13.25
N SER A 351 -33.98 3.21 -12.84
CA SER A 351 -33.94 3.94 -11.58
C SER A 351 -34.98 5.05 -11.69
N ILE A 352 -36.18 4.79 -11.20
CA ILE A 352 -37.18 5.82 -10.95
C ILE A 352 -36.59 6.69 -9.84
N THR A 353 -35.88 7.75 -10.23
CA THR A 353 -35.78 8.93 -9.37
C THR A 353 -37.14 9.60 -9.49
N GLU A 354 -38.06 9.22 -8.61
CA GLU A 354 -39.18 10.09 -8.27
C GLU A 354 -38.54 11.42 -7.85
N ARG A 355 -38.73 12.45 -8.68
CA ARG A 355 -38.56 13.83 -8.24
C ARG A 355 -39.70 14.10 -7.27
N GLU A 356 -39.46 13.80 -6.01
CA GLU A 356 -40.06 14.57 -4.93
C GLU A 356 -39.10 15.65 -4.46
N ASP A 357 -39.70 16.71 -3.97
CA ASP A 357 -39.18 18.05 -3.85
C ASP A 357 -37.85 18.19 -3.11
N ILE A 358 -37.13 19.21 -3.57
CA ILE A 358 -35.87 19.70 -3.03
C ILE A 358 -36.06 20.11 -1.56
N SER A 359 -35.36 19.44 -0.63
CA SER A 359 -34.74 20.06 0.56
C SER A 359 -33.76 19.11 1.28
N PRO A 360 -32.75 19.65 1.99
CA PRO A 360 -31.42 19.06 2.02
C PRO A 360 -31.23 18.00 3.11
N VAL A 361 -30.38 17.04 2.73
CA VAL A 361 -29.68 16.04 3.55
C VAL A 361 -29.29 16.58 4.92
N THR A 362 -29.91 16.04 5.98
CA THR A 362 -29.36 16.11 7.35
C THR A 362 -28.82 14.74 7.72
N SER A 363 -27.54 14.52 7.40
CA SER A 363 -26.77 13.41 7.96
C SER A 363 -25.29 13.73 7.80
N ASN A 364 -24.75 14.49 8.76
CA ASN A 364 -23.31 14.55 9.06
C ASN A 364 -22.98 15.13 10.47
N ASN A 365 -23.96 15.29 11.38
CA ASN A 365 -23.73 15.98 12.66
C ASN A 365 -23.58 15.07 13.88
N LEU A 366 -23.73 13.74 13.77
CA LEU A 366 -23.59 12.84 14.93
C LEU A 366 -22.12 12.41 15.14
N GLU A 367 -21.42 12.00 14.09
CA GLU A 367 -20.00 11.60 14.17
C GLU A 367 -19.08 12.79 14.50
N LEU A 368 -19.35 13.97 13.93
CA LEU A 368 -18.61 15.20 14.27
C LEU A 368 -18.82 15.68 15.72
N LYS A 369 -20.01 15.46 16.31
CA LYS A 369 -20.26 15.83 17.72
C LYS A 369 -19.60 14.87 18.70
N VAL A 370 -19.56 13.58 18.40
CA VAL A 370 -18.89 12.57 19.23
C VAL A 370 -17.37 12.82 19.22
N GLN A 371 -16.78 13.02 18.03
CA GLN A 371 -15.34 13.31 17.92
C GLN A 371 -14.95 14.65 18.57
N LYS A 372 -15.78 15.70 18.46
CA LYS A 372 -15.51 16.99 19.11
C LYS A 372 -15.56 16.91 20.63
N LYS A 373 -16.47 16.11 21.20
CA LYS A 373 -16.60 15.96 22.66
C LYS A 373 -15.41 15.18 23.27
N GLU A 374 -14.94 14.12 22.60
CA GLU A 374 -13.72 13.42 23.01
C GLU A 374 -12.46 14.30 22.91
N PHE A 375 -12.42 15.18 21.91
CA PHE A 375 -11.32 16.13 21.73
C PHE A 375 -11.32 17.24 22.80
N GLU A 376 -12.48 17.79 23.16
CA GLU A 376 -12.62 18.78 24.22
C GLU A 376 -12.28 18.21 25.61
N GLU A 377 -12.66 16.95 25.92
CA GLU A 377 -12.26 16.29 27.16
C GLU A 377 -10.74 16.09 27.26
N LYS A 378 -10.08 15.69 26.17
CA LYS A 378 -8.61 15.53 26.13
C LYS A 378 -7.88 16.87 26.28
N ILE A 379 -8.38 17.94 25.68
CA ILE A 379 -7.81 19.29 25.84
C ILE A 379 -8.00 19.82 27.26
N SER A 380 -9.15 19.55 27.90
CA SER A 380 -9.38 19.91 29.29
C SER A 380 -8.40 19.21 30.23
N GLN A 381 -8.12 17.91 30.03
CA GLN A 381 -7.12 17.19 30.82
C GLN A 381 -5.70 17.72 30.57
N LEU A 382 -5.35 18.01 29.31
CA LEU A 382 -4.04 18.58 28.96
C LEU A 382 -3.82 19.94 29.62
N THR A 383 -4.86 20.78 29.69
CA THR A 383 -4.80 22.11 30.32
C THR A 383 -4.54 22.01 31.83
N ILE A 384 -5.17 21.04 32.52
CA ILE A 384 -4.93 20.80 33.95
C ILE A 384 -3.48 20.34 34.19
N VAL A 385 -2.95 19.45 33.35
CA VAL A 385 -1.56 18.99 33.44
C VAL A 385 -0.58 20.14 33.23
N ILE A 386 -0.82 21.03 32.27
CA ILE A 386 0.02 22.21 32.03
C ILE A 386 0.00 23.16 33.23
N ILE A 387 -1.17 23.42 33.83
CA ILE A 387 -1.28 24.28 35.02
C ILE A 387 -0.50 23.69 36.20
N VAL A 388 -0.59 22.38 36.42
CA VAL A 388 0.18 21.69 37.45
C VAL A 388 1.69 21.79 37.17
N LEU A 389 2.11 21.59 35.91
CA LEU A 389 3.51 21.70 35.50
C LEU A 389 4.06 23.12 35.71
N CYS A 390 3.29 24.15 35.33
CA CYS A 390 3.64 25.55 35.56
C CYS A 390 3.72 25.88 37.05
N GLY A 391 2.83 25.33 37.88
CA GLY A 391 2.89 25.45 39.33
C GLY A 391 4.17 24.86 39.93
N ILE A 392 4.57 23.67 39.47
CA ILE A 392 5.82 23.03 39.88
C ILE A 392 7.03 23.88 39.45
N CYS A 393 7.04 24.40 38.22
CA CYS A 393 8.08 25.30 37.74
C CYS A 393 8.17 26.59 38.56
N ALA A 394 7.04 27.18 38.95
CA ALA A 394 7.02 28.38 39.80
C ALA A 394 7.59 28.10 41.20
N ILE A 395 7.27 26.95 41.80
CA ILE A 395 7.82 26.53 43.09
C ILE A 395 9.33 26.31 42.99
N LEU A 396 9.81 25.68 41.91
CA LEU A 396 11.23 25.49 41.65
C LEU A 396 11.96 26.84 41.48
N LEU A 397 11.36 27.78 40.74
CA LEU A 397 11.92 29.13 40.57
C LEU A 397 12.00 29.88 41.90
N ILE A 398 10.97 29.81 42.74
CA ILE A 398 11.00 30.41 44.08
C ILE A 398 12.09 29.75 44.93
N GLY A 399 12.26 28.43 44.84
CA GLY A 399 13.34 27.70 45.49
C GLY A 399 14.73 28.17 45.05
N ILE A 400 14.95 28.32 43.74
CA ILE A 400 16.20 28.81 43.15
C ILE A 400 16.48 30.26 43.59
N VAL A 401 15.46 31.14 43.57
CA VAL A 401 15.62 32.52 44.04
C VAL A 401 15.96 32.56 45.52
N ARG A 402 15.32 31.73 46.36
CA ARG A 402 15.69 31.61 47.79
C ARG A 402 17.12 31.11 47.97
N LEU A 403 17.56 30.15 47.16
CA LEU A 403 18.92 29.63 47.18
C LEU A 403 19.93 30.73 46.79
N MET A 404 19.65 31.48 45.71
CA MET A 404 20.49 32.59 45.26
C MET A 404 20.56 33.72 46.28
N LEU A 405 19.44 34.07 46.92
CA LEU A 405 19.44 35.06 48.00
C LEU A 405 20.28 34.59 49.20
N ARG A 406 20.19 33.31 49.57
CA ARG A 406 20.99 32.72 50.65
C ARG A 406 22.49 32.68 50.30
N MET A 407 22.82 32.40 49.05
CA MET A 407 24.20 32.45 48.56
C MET A 407 24.74 33.89 48.54
N LYS A 408 23.89 34.88 48.25
CA LYS A 408 24.28 36.29 48.28
C LYS A 408 24.49 36.81 49.71
N THR A 409 23.67 36.40 50.68
CA THR A 409 23.86 36.77 52.10
C THR A 409 25.18 36.19 52.64
N ASN A 410 25.49 34.94 52.29
CA ASN A 410 26.77 34.32 52.65
C ASN A 410 27.99 34.99 51.99
N GLN A 411 27.81 35.75 50.91
CA GLN A 411 28.88 36.49 50.23
C GLN A 411 29.15 37.86 50.85
N GLU A 412 28.16 38.45 51.54
CA GLU A 412 28.31 39.73 52.25
C GLU A 412 28.89 39.53 53.66
N ASP A 413 28.73 38.35 54.28
CA ASP A 413 29.35 38.00 55.56
C ASP A 413 30.85 37.66 55.47
N ASP A 414 31.38 37.40 54.26
CA ASP A 414 32.82 37.16 54.00
C ASP A 414 33.62 38.44 53.67
N LEU A 415 32.98 39.62 53.75
CA LEU A 415 33.59 40.92 53.40
C LEU A 415 33.53 41.99 54.50
N PHE A 416 33.30 41.58 55.76
CA PHE A 416 33.45 42.44 56.95
C PHE A 416 34.37 41.84 58.01
#